data_AF-A0A935RIS4-F1
#
_entry.id   AF-A0A935RIS4-F1
#
_cell.length_a   1.000
_cell.length_b   1.000
_cell.length_c   1.000
_cell.angle_alpha   90.00
_cell.angle_beta   90.00
_cell.angle_gamma   90.00
#
_symmetry.space_group_name_H-M   'P 1'
#
loop_
_entity.id
_entity.type
_entity.pdbx_description
1 polymer ?
#
loop_
_entity_poly.entity_id
_entity_poly.type
_entity_poly.pdbx_seq_one_letter_code
_entity_poly.pdbx_strand_id
1 'polypeptide(L)'
;MISRKVKYALQALGRLADNPVGEPMLIADLAERDRIPRKFLEAILVTLRKGGVLHSRAGRGGGYQLALPAAEITLARIVRLLDGEFAPLPCLDAARPSRCDECDDLDTCGTRLVMADVRQAVTGTLEGITLADLVERSRAAAASRRGRVDFSI
;
A
#
# COMPACT_ATOMS: atom_id res chain seq x y z
N MET A 1 -10.54 2.40 -7.72
CA MET A 1 -10.74 2.38 -6.25
C MET A 1 -9.68 1.47 -5.65
N ILE A 2 -8.94 1.92 -4.63
CA ILE A 2 -7.94 1.07 -3.94
C ILE A 2 -8.66 0.00 -3.12
N SER A 3 -8.19 -1.26 -3.17
CA SER A 3 -8.85 -2.35 -2.45
C SER A 3 -8.67 -2.26 -0.93
N ARG A 4 -9.54 -2.96 -0.20
CA ARG A 4 -9.37 -3.14 1.25
C ARG A 4 -8.06 -3.85 1.60
N LYS A 5 -7.52 -4.70 0.71
CA LYS A 5 -6.25 -5.40 0.92
C LYS A 5 -5.11 -4.40 0.99
N VAL A 6 -5.03 -3.49 0.01
CA VAL A 6 -4.01 -2.44 -0.01
C VAL A 6 -4.14 -1.53 1.20
N LYS A 7 -5.35 -1.09 1.55
CA LYS A 7 -5.56 -0.26 2.75
C LYS A 7 -4.97 -0.92 4.00
N TYR A 8 -5.32 -2.18 4.25
CA TYR A 8 -4.83 -2.91 5.43
C TYR A 8 -3.33 -3.21 5.37
N ALA A 9 -2.79 -3.46 4.19
CA ALA A 9 -1.35 -3.58 3.99
C ALA A 9 -0.63 -2.29 4.39
N LEU A 10 -1.09 -1.13 3.93
CA LEU A 10 -0.48 0.16 4.25
C LEU A 10 -0.53 0.47 5.75
N GLN A 11 -1.61 0.12 6.44
CA GLN A 11 -1.71 0.28 7.89
C GLN A 11 -0.69 -0.59 8.64
N ALA A 12 -0.66 -1.89 8.32
CA ALA A 12 0.27 -2.82 8.96
C ALA A 12 1.74 -2.50 8.63
N LEU A 13 2.05 -2.18 7.37
CA LEU A 13 3.39 -1.79 6.93
C LEU A 13 3.82 -0.46 7.54
N GLY A 14 2.92 0.50 7.69
CA GLY A 14 3.20 1.76 8.38
C GLY A 14 3.61 1.52 9.84
N ARG A 15 2.98 0.57 10.54
CA ARG A 15 3.41 0.18 11.89
C ARG A 15 4.78 -0.49 11.91
N LEU A 16 5.02 -1.41 10.99
CA LEU A 16 6.33 -2.07 10.87
C LEU A 16 7.44 -1.06 10.54
N ALA A 17 7.13 -0.04 9.73
CA ALA A 17 8.07 1.03 9.39
C ALA A 17 8.31 2.02 10.54
N ASP A 18 7.33 2.20 11.43
CA ASP A 18 7.44 3.04 12.63
C ASP A 18 8.08 2.29 13.83
N ASN A 19 8.17 0.96 13.76
CA ASN A 19 8.82 0.12 14.76
C ASN A 19 10.37 0.23 14.65
N PRO A 20 11.13 -0.02 15.74
CA PRO A 20 12.58 -0.04 15.66
C PRO A 20 13.10 -1.00 14.57
N VAL A 21 14.15 -0.58 13.88
CA VAL A 21 14.71 -1.32 12.75
C VAL A 21 15.15 -2.71 13.20
N GLY A 22 14.66 -3.74 12.51
CA GLY A 22 15.00 -5.14 12.81
C GLY A 22 14.19 -5.79 13.92
N GLU A 23 13.23 -5.08 14.53
CA GLU A 23 12.31 -5.66 15.50
C GLU A 23 11.06 -6.22 14.81
N PRO A 24 10.81 -7.54 14.90
CA PRO A 24 9.63 -8.15 14.32
C PRO A 24 8.39 -7.85 15.16
N MET A 25 7.24 -7.71 14.50
CA MET A 25 5.93 -7.64 15.16
C MET A 25 5.10 -8.89 14.89
N LEU A 26 4.39 -9.38 15.89
CA LEU A 26 3.47 -10.49 15.70
C LEU A 26 2.26 -10.06 14.88
N ILE A 27 1.77 -10.97 14.05
CA ILE A 27 0.54 -10.75 13.28
C ILE A 27 -0.66 -10.50 14.19
N ALA A 28 -0.70 -11.11 15.39
CA ALA A 28 -1.74 -10.88 16.37
C ALA A 28 -1.75 -9.42 16.82
N ASP A 29 -0.59 -8.86 17.15
CA ASP A 29 -0.45 -7.47 17.59
C ASP A 29 -0.81 -6.48 16.48
N LEU A 30 -0.38 -6.75 15.25
CA LEU A 30 -0.75 -5.93 14.09
C LEU A 30 -2.27 -5.96 13.85
N ALA A 31 -2.87 -7.15 13.89
CA ALA A 31 -4.30 -7.34 13.68
C ALA A 31 -5.14 -6.63 14.75
N GLU A 32 -4.74 -6.72 16.02
CA GLU A 32 -5.43 -6.09 17.14
C GLU A 32 -5.32 -4.56 17.07
N ARG A 33 -4.10 -4.04 16.90
CA ARG A 33 -3.85 -2.59 16.89
C ARG A 33 -4.55 -1.87 15.74
N ASP A 34 -4.64 -2.50 14.57
CA ASP A 34 -5.31 -1.92 13.40
C ASP A 34 -6.76 -2.36 13.21
N ARG A 35 -7.27 -3.21 14.11
CA ARG A 35 -8.62 -3.79 14.02
C ARG A 35 -8.86 -4.49 12.67
N ILE A 36 -7.84 -5.22 12.21
CA ILE A 36 -7.87 -5.97 10.95
C ILE A 36 -8.16 -7.44 11.26
N PRO A 37 -9.10 -8.11 10.55
CA PRO A 37 -9.33 -9.54 10.71
C PRO A 37 -8.04 -10.34 10.47
N ARG A 38 -7.58 -11.09 11.48
CA ARG A 38 -6.27 -11.77 11.47
C ARG A 38 -6.02 -12.63 10.24
N LYS A 39 -6.99 -13.48 9.86
CA LYS A 39 -6.88 -14.35 8.67
C LYS A 39 -6.69 -13.55 7.38
N PHE A 40 -7.31 -12.38 7.31
CA PHE A 40 -7.21 -11.52 6.13
C PHE A 40 -5.85 -10.82 6.07
N LEU A 41 -5.36 -10.33 7.22
CA LEU A 41 -4.01 -9.80 7.33
C LEU A 41 -2.96 -10.85 6.97
N GLU A 42 -3.15 -12.10 7.40
CA GLU A 42 -2.21 -13.20 7.11
C GLU A 42 -2.02 -13.42 5.61
N ALA A 43 -3.12 -13.46 4.85
CA ALA A 43 -3.06 -13.56 3.40
C ALA A 43 -2.29 -12.39 2.76
N ILE A 44 -2.50 -11.16 3.25
CA ILE A 44 -1.80 -9.97 2.77
C ILE A 44 -0.30 -10.06 3.05
N LEU A 45 0.08 -10.38 4.29
CA LEU A 45 1.50 -10.46 4.70
C LEU A 45 2.24 -11.60 3.99
N VAL A 46 1.58 -12.71 3.69
CA VAL A 46 2.16 -13.80 2.88
C VAL A 46 2.49 -13.31 1.46
N THR A 47 1.58 -12.57 0.82
CA THR A 47 1.84 -12.00 -0.52
C THR A 47 2.99 -11.01 -0.48
N LEU A 48 3.02 -10.11 0.52
CA LEU A 48 4.10 -9.13 0.68
C LEU A 48 5.45 -9.77 0.98
N ARG A 49 5.48 -10.86 1.77
CA ARG A 49 6.69 -11.67 2.01
C ARG A 49 7.20 -12.29 0.72
N LYS A 50 6.31 -12.90 -0.07
CA LYS A 50 6.68 -13.47 -1.38
C LYS A 50 7.20 -12.41 -2.36
N GLY A 51 6.66 -11.19 -2.29
CA GLY A 51 7.11 -10.02 -3.05
C GLY A 51 8.37 -9.33 -2.50
N GLY A 52 9.01 -9.91 -1.49
CA GLY A 52 10.25 -9.39 -0.90
C GLY A 52 10.10 -8.05 -0.16
N VAL A 53 8.89 -7.70 0.27
CA VAL A 53 8.64 -6.50 1.11
C VAL A 53 8.84 -6.82 2.59
N LEU A 54 8.61 -8.07 2.98
CA LEU A 54 8.66 -8.53 4.37
C LEU A 54 9.55 -9.76 4.54
N HIS A 55 10.17 -9.86 5.71
CA HIS A 55 10.68 -11.11 6.25
C HIS A 55 9.77 -11.62 7.36
N SER A 56 9.73 -12.94 7.53
CA SER A 56 9.05 -13.58 8.65
C SER A 56 10.02 -14.45 9.44
N ARG A 57 10.06 -14.28 10.76
CA ARG A 57 10.83 -15.13 11.66
C ARG A 57 9.88 -16.07 12.42
N ALA A 58 10.17 -17.36 12.42
CA ALA A 58 9.44 -18.36 13.19
C ALA A 58 9.98 -18.47 14.63
N GLY A 59 9.16 -18.96 15.55
CA GLY A 59 9.53 -19.22 16.95
C GLY A 59 9.10 -18.12 17.94
N ARG A 60 9.49 -18.28 19.21
CA ARG A 60 9.24 -17.28 20.27
C ARG A 60 10.01 -16.00 19.96
N GLY A 61 9.33 -14.85 19.98
CA GLY A 61 9.90 -13.57 19.53
C GLY A 61 10.01 -13.45 18.00
N GLY A 62 9.32 -14.32 17.25
CA GLY A 62 9.17 -14.22 15.81
C GLY A 62 8.17 -13.14 15.40
N GLY A 63 7.80 -13.13 14.12
CA GLY A 63 6.88 -12.14 13.57
C GLY A 63 7.29 -11.68 12.18
N TYR A 64 6.73 -10.55 11.76
CA TYR A 64 7.03 -9.90 10.50
C TYR A 64 7.88 -8.64 10.71
N GLN A 65 8.81 -8.40 9.80
CA GLN A 65 9.61 -7.18 9.73
C GLN A 65 9.80 -6.77 8.27
N LEU A 66 10.14 -5.50 8.02
CA LEU A 66 10.48 -5.06 6.67
C LEU A 66 11.73 -5.78 6.15
N ALA A 67 11.72 -6.18 4.88
CA ALA A 67 12.87 -6.78 4.21
C ALA A 67 13.84 -5.73 3.64
N LEU A 68 13.37 -4.50 3.47
CA LEU A 68 14.10 -3.36 2.93
C LEU A 68 13.85 -2.14 3.82
N PRO A 69 14.74 -1.13 3.80
CA PRO A 69 14.47 0.15 4.44
C PRO A 69 13.13 0.74 3.97
N ALA A 70 12.38 1.37 4.88
CA ALA A 70 11.06 1.94 4.56
C ALA A 70 11.12 3.00 3.44
N ALA A 71 12.27 3.68 3.30
CA ALA A 71 12.54 4.66 2.25
C ALA A 71 12.74 4.03 0.86
N GLU A 72 12.95 2.72 0.76
CA GLU A 72 13.11 2.00 -0.52
C GLU A 72 11.82 1.29 -0.96
N ILE A 73 10.78 1.31 -0.13
CA ILE A 73 9.52 0.62 -0.40
C ILE A 73 8.48 1.64 -0.86
N THR A 74 8.28 1.74 -2.18
CA THR A 74 7.27 2.63 -2.77
C THR A 74 5.86 2.09 -2.57
N LEU A 75 4.86 2.99 -2.51
CA LEU A 75 3.46 2.60 -2.43
C LEU A 75 3.01 1.88 -3.71
N ALA A 76 3.55 2.27 -4.88
CA ALA A 76 3.31 1.59 -6.14
C ALA A 76 3.69 0.11 -6.07
N ARG A 77 4.83 -0.24 -5.45
CA ARG A 77 5.25 -1.63 -5.27
C ARG A 77 4.24 -2.42 -4.44
N ILE A 78 3.72 -1.83 -3.36
CA ILE A 78 2.74 -2.47 -2.48
C ILE A 78 1.42 -2.70 -3.23
N VAL A 79 0.93 -1.68 -3.95
CA VAL A 79 -0.29 -1.76 -4.76
C VAL A 79 -0.14 -2.85 -5.82
N ARG A 80 0.97 -2.85 -6.56
CA ARG A 80 1.26 -3.81 -7.64
C ARG A 80 1.27 -5.26 -7.14
N LEU A 81 1.82 -5.51 -5.96
CA LEU A 81 1.84 -6.85 -5.36
C LEU A 81 0.47 -7.37 -4.93
N LEU A 82 -0.47 -6.48 -4.58
CA LEU A 82 -1.75 -6.86 -3.97
C LEU A 82 -2.93 -6.79 -4.93
N ASP A 83 -2.99 -5.75 -5.74
CA ASP A 83 -4.08 -5.47 -6.68
C ASP A 83 -3.64 -5.60 -8.16
N GLY A 84 -2.33 -5.71 -8.42
CA GLY A 84 -1.78 -5.68 -9.79
C GLY A 84 -1.54 -4.25 -10.28
N GLU A 85 -1.36 -4.09 -11.60
CA GLU A 85 -1.21 -2.76 -12.18
C GLU A 85 -2.50 -1.95 -12.03
N PHE A 86 -2.34 -0.65 -11.77
CA PHE A 86 -3.49 0.25 -11.76
C PHE A 86 -4.01 0.44 -13.18
N ALA A 87 -5.10 -0.24 -13.52
CA ALA A 87 -5.75 -0.17 -14.82
C ALA A 87 -7.18 0.34 -14.67
N PRO A 88 -7.46 1.62 -15.01
CA PRO A 88 -8.81 2.17 -14.91
C PRO A 88 -9.77 1.62 -15.99
N LEU A 89 -9.22 1.02 -17.05
CA LEU A 89 -9.96 0.34 -18.12
C LEU A 89 -9.29 -1.00 -18.46
N PRO A 90 -10.03 -2.00 -18.97
CA PRO A 90 -9.46 -3.27 -19.41
C PRO A 90 -8.40 -3.09 -20.52
N CYS A 91 -8.60 -2.11 -21.40
CA CYS A 91 -7.66 -1.81 -22.50
C CYS A 91 -6.37 -1.10 -22.05
N LEU A 92 -6.31 -0.76 -20.75
CA LEU A 92 -5.17 -0.12 -20.10
C LEU A 92 -4.48 -1.07 -19.09
N ASP A 93 -4.94 -2.32 -18.96
CA ASP A 93 -4.27 -3.36 -18.18
C ASP A 93 -3.05 -3.87 -18.96
N ALA A 94 -1.85 -3.66 -18.40
CA ALA A 94 -0.61 -4.09 -19.02
C ALA A 94 -0.38 -5.61 -18.93
N ALA A 95 -0.96 -6.27 -17.92
CA ALA A 95 -0.80 -7.71 -17.73
C ALA A 95 -1.80 -8.50 -18.57
N ARG A 96 -3.03 -7.99 -18.72
CA ARG A 96 -4.11 -8.64 -19.47
C ARG A 96 -4.93 -7.60 -20.25
N PRO A 97 -4.36 -7.02 -21.32
CA PRO A 97 -5.06 -6.03 -22.12
C PRO A 97 -6.25 -6.68 -22.82
N SER A 98 -7.43 -6.10 -22.67
CA SER A 98 -8.61 -6.46 -23.47
C SER A 98 -9.37 -5.21 -23.90
N ARG A 99 -10.04 -5.26 -25.05
CA ARG A 99 -10.91 -4.15 -25.46
C ARG A 99 -12.12 -4.05 -24.51
N CYS A 100 -12.65 -2.84 -24.37
CA CYS A 100 -14.00 -2.66 -23.82
C CYS A 100 -15.02 -3.17 -24.84
N ASP A 101 -16.17 -3.64 -24.36
CA ASP A 101 -17.20 -4.24 -25.22
C ASP A 101 -17.80 -3.23 -26.22
N GLU A 102 -17.80 -1.95 -25.85
CA GLU A 102 -18.38 -0.85 -26.63
C GLU A 102 -17.33 -0.06 -27.43
N CYS A 103 -16.08 -0.48 -27.40
CA CYS A 103 -14.99 0.23 -28.07
C CYS A 103 -14.94 -0.16 -29.54
N ASP A 104 -14.99 0.79 -30.48
CA ASP A 104 -14.87 0.54 -31.93
C ASP A 104 -13.41 0.47 -32.41
N ASP A 105 -12.58 1.41 -31.96
CA ASP A 105 -11.15 1.52 -32.29
C ASP A 105 -10.36 2.03 -31.07
N LEU A 106 -9.26 1.37 -30.74
CA LEU A 106 -8.41 1.70 -29.60
C LEU A 106 -7.55 2.94 -29.82
N ASP A 107 -7.18 3.22 -31.07
CA ASP A 107 -6.24 4.30 -31.40
C ASP A 107 -6.94 5.67 -31.37
N THR A 108 -8.24 5.68 -31.70
CA THR A 108 -9.08 6.88 -31.69
C THR A 108 -10.01 6.98 -30.48
N CYS A 109 -9.97 6.01 -29.55
CA CYS A 109 -10.80 6.03 -28.33
C CYS A 109 -10.38 7.16 -27.38
N GLY A 110 -11.07 8.29 -27.42
CA GLY A 110 -10.84 9.43 -26.52
C GLY A 110 -10.91 9.07 -25.04
N THR A 111 -11.83 8.17 -24.65
CA THR A 111 -11.93 7.67 -23.28
C THR A 111 -10.67 6.94 -22.84
N ARG A 112 -10.07 6.11 -23.71
CA ARG A 112 -8.81 5.42 -23.43
C ARG A 112 -7.68 6.42 -23.22
N LEU A 113 -7.58 7.44 -24.06
CA LEU A 113 -6.53 8.47 -23.98
C LEU A 113 -6.60 9.21 -22.64
N VAL A 114 -7.78 9.74 -22.29
CA VAL A 114 -7.97 10.44 -21.00
C VAL A 114 -7.71 9.51 -19.80
N MET A 115 -8.16 8.26 -19.87
CA MET A 115 -7.93 7.31 -18.78
C MET A 115 -6.47 6.86 -18.68
N ALA A 116 -5.70 6.91 -19.77
CA ALA A 116 -4.26 6.69 -19.75
C ALA A 116 -3.54 7.79 -18.95
N ASP A 117 -3.96 9.05 -19.11
CA ASP A 117 -3.43 10.18 -18.34
C ASP A 117 -3.75 10.03 -16.84
N VAL A 118 -4.99 9.65 -16.51
CA VAL A 118 -5.39 9.36 -15.12
C VAL A 118 -4.53 8.25 -14.53
N ARG A 119 -4.31 7.17 -15.28
CA ARG A 119 -3.42 6.08 -14.85
C ARG A 119 -2.01 6.60 -14.57
N GLN A 120 -1.45 7.40 -15.47
CA GLN A 120 -0.11 7.97 -15.32
C GLN A 120 0.00 8.86 -14.08
N ALA A 121 -0.98 9.75 -13.85
CA ALA A 121 -0.99 10.62 -12.68
C ALA A 121 -1.06 9.84 -11.36
N VAL A 122 -1.91 8.83 -11.30
CA VAL A 122 -2.06 7.98 -10.09
C VAL A 122 -0.80 7.15 -9.85
N THR A 123 -0.30 6.46 -10.88
CA THR A 123 0.90 5.61 -10.76
C THR A 123 2.13 6.43 -10.42
N GLY A 124 2.35 7.57 -11.08
CA GLY A 124 3.45 8.48 -10.76
C GLY A 124 3.40 8.99 -9.31
N THR A 125 2.20 9.28 -8.79
CA THR A 125 2.03 9.65 -7.37
C THR A 125 2.42 8.50 -6.44
N LEU A 126 2.00 7.27 -6.74
CA LEU A 126 2.30 6.09 -5.92
C LEU A 126 3.78 5.69 -6.00
N GLU A 127 4.45 5.94 -7.13
CA GLU A 127 5.88 5.66 -7.33
C GLU A 127 6.75 6.66 -6.57
N GLY A 128 6.31 7.93 -6.49
CA GLY A 128 7.03 8.99 -5.77
C GLY A 128 6.82 9.01 -4.25
N ILE A 129 6.06 8.07 -3.67
CA ILE A 129 5.80 8.01 -2.22
C ILE A 129 6.28 6.67 -1.66
N THR A 130 7.01 6.73 -0.55
CA THR A 130 7.56 5.58 0.16
C THR A 130 6.80 5.29 1.46
N LEU A 131 7.08 4.13 2.08
CA LEU A 131 6.59 3.85 3.43
C LEU A 131 7.16 4.83 4.46
N ALA A 132 8.38 5.31 4.27
CA ALA A 132 8.96 6.34 5.15
C ALA A 132 8.14 7.65 5.08
N ASP A 133 7.75 8.08 3.88
CA ASP A 133 6.90 9.27 3.70
C ASP A 133 5.52 9.10 4.35
N LEU A 134 4.95 7.89 4.29
CA LEU A 134 3.69 7.57 4.96
C LEU A 134 3.81 7.74 6.49
N VAL A 135 4.88 7.21 7.08
CA VAL A 135 5.15 7.35 8.52
C VAL A 135 5.38 8.81 8.89
N GLU A 136 6.16 9.55 8.10
CA GLU A 136 6.44 10.96 8.36
C GLU A 136 5.16 11.81 8.32
N ARG A 137 4.29 11.60 7.34
CA ARG A 137 2.97 12.26 7.29
C ARG A 137 2.13 11.99 8.53
N SER A 138 2.16 10.75 9.03
CA SER A 138 1.45 10.37 10.27
C SER A 138 2.03 11.09 11.50
N ARG A 139 3.37 11.10 11.63
CA ARG A 139 4.07 11.77 12.74
C ARG A 139 3.84 13.29 12.72
N ALA A 140 3.96 13.93 11.56
CA ALA A 140 3.69 15.35 11.38
C ALA A 140 2.25 15.73 11.75
N ALA A 141 1.27 14.93 11.30
CA ALA A 141 -0.14 15.13 11.66
C ALA A 141 -0.38 14.96 13.17
N ALA A 142 0.27 13.99 13.82
CA ALA A 142 0.18 13.78 15.27
C ALA A 142 0.85 14.90 16.08
N ALA A 143 1.95 15.47 15.58
CA ALA A 143 2.61 16.62 16.19
C ALA A 143 1.73 17.88 16.12
N SER A 144 1.14 18.16 14.95
CA SER A 144 0.23 19.30 14.75
C SER A 144 -1.00 19.25 15.67
N ARG A 145 -1.57 18.06 15.92
CA ARG A 145 -2.69 17.90 16.86
C ARG A 145 -2.30 18.20 18.31
N ARG A 146 -1.09 17.84 18.74
CA ARG A 146 -0.60 18.12 20.10
C ARG A 146 -0.34 19.61 20.35
N GLY A 147 -0.01 20.38 19.31
CA GLY A 147 0.14 21.83 19.39
C GLY A 147 -1.18 22.60 19.41
N ARG A 148 -2.31 21.95 19.12
CA ARG A 148 -3.65 22.54 19.19
C ARG A 148 -4.18 22.39 20.62
N VAL A 149 -3.61 23.17 21.55
CA VAL A 149 -4.16 23.32 22.90
C VAL A 149 -5.54 23.97 22.75
N ASP A 150 -6.57 23.26 23.21
CA ASP A 150 -7.94 23.73 23.20
C ASP A 150 -8.09 24.84 24.26
N PHE A 151 -8.21 26.09 23.82
CA PHE A 151 -8.46 27.25 24.69
C PHE A 151 -9.96 27.47 24.97
N SER A 152 -10.80 26.46 24.75
CA SER A 152 -12.22 26.54 25.10
C SER A 152 -12.42 26.23 26.58
N ILE A 153 -12.26 27.26 27.42
CA ILE A 153 -12.76 27.33 28.81
C ILE A 153 -14.04 28.15 28.81
#